data_AF-A0A3S0BAA4-F1
#
_entry.id   AF-A0A3S0BAA4-F1
#
_cell.length_a   1.000
_cell.length_b   1.000
_cell.length_c   1.000
_cell.angle_alpha   90.00
_cell.angle_beta   90.00
_cell.angle_gamma   90.00
#
_symmetry.space_group_name_H-M   'P 1'
#
loop_
_entity.id
_entity.type
_entity.pdbx_description
1 polymer ?
#
loop_
_entity_poly.entity_id
_entity_poly.type
_entity_poly.pdbx_seq_one_letter_code
_entity_poly.pdbx_strand_id
1 'polypeptide(L)'
;MIHDLGSSNGTRINGNMIRDAELENGDEIAIHTARLRYEIPGALPKARPAPSATPSASPIPATAAPSGGGNKTLIIVAAVAVIVAIAAVAVLVLR
;
A
#
# COMPACT_ATOMS: atom_id res chain seq x y z
N MET A 1 -22.00 -3.18 -7.26
CA MET A 1 -20.74 -3.36 -8.01
C MET A 1 -20.27 -2.00 -8.50
N ILE A 2 -18.96 -1.78 -8.53
CA ILE A 2 -18.31 -0.57 -9.06
C ILE A 2 -17.34 -0.97 -10.18
N HIS A 3 -17.26 -0.12 -11.20
CA HIS A 3 -16.38 -0.30 -12.36
C HIS A 3 -15.61 1.00 -12.65
N ASP A 4 -14.31 0.88 -12.83
CA ASP A 4 -13.44 1.99 -13.24
C ASP A 4 -13.39 2.11 -14.76
N LEU A 5 -13.82 3.25 -15.29
CA LEU A 5 -13.93 3.50 -16.74
C LEU A 5 -12.62 4.01 -17.39
N GLY A 6 -11.47 3.71 -16.79
CA GLY A 6 -10.17 4.21 -17.25
C GLY A 6 -9.82 5.55 -16.63
N SER A 7 -10.05 5.70 -15.32
CA SER A 7 -9.69 6.94 -14.64
C SER A 7 -8.16 7.13 -14.61
N SER A 8 -7.70 8.37 -14.80
CA SER A 8 -6.25 8.65 -14.90
C SER A 8 -5.48 8.32 -13.62
N ASN A 9 -6.14 8.36 -12.46
CA ASN A 9 -5.53 8.08 -11.16
C ASN A 9 -5.96 6.72 -10.57
N GLY A 10 -6.86 6.01 -11.26
CA GLY A 10 -7.52 4.80 -10.78
C GLY A 10 -8.56 5.04 -9.69
N THR A 11 -9.38 4.02 -9.47
CA THR A 11 -10.31 3.90 -8.34
C THR A 11 -9.71 2.96 -7.29
N ARG A 12 -9.87 3.29 -6.01
CA ARG A 12 -9.41 2.45 -4.89
C ARG A 12 -10.54 2.11 -3.93
N ILE A 13 -10.53 0.92 -3.38
CA ILE A 13 -11.42 0.47 -2.28
C ILE A 13 -10.55 0.03 -1.11
N ASN A 14 -10.77 0.61 0.07
CA ASN A 14 -9.99 0.34 1.29
C ASN A 14 -8.46 0.41 1.07
N GLY A 15 -8.02 1.32 0.19
CA GLY A 15 -6.61 1.52 -0.18
C GLY A 15 -6.11 0.68 -1.37
N ASN A 16 -6.84 -0.35 -1.80
CA ASN A 16 -6.45 -1.22 -2.91
C ASN A 16 -6.99 -0.71 -4.25
N MET A 17 -6.15 -0.70 -5.29
CA MET A 17 -6.56 -0.28 -6.64
C MET A 17 -7.41 -1.35 -7.31
N ILE A 18 -8.52 -0.94 -7.91
CA ILE A 18 -9.50 -1.86 -8.52
C ILE A 18 -9.83 -1.42 -9.95
N ARG A 19 -10.26 -2.38 -10.78
CA ARG A 19 -11.01 -2.13 -12.02
C ARG A 19 -12.48 -2.46 -11.84
N ASP A 20 -12.74 -3.61 -11.24
CA ASP A 20 -14.06 -4.15 -10.96
C ASP A 20 -14.08 -4.68 -9.53
N ALA A 21 -15.13 -4.35 -8.78
CA ALA A 21 -15.31 -4.90 -7.44
C ALA A 21 -16.79 -4.89 -7.02
N GLU A 22 -17.17 -5.88 -6.22
CA GLU A 22 -18.37 -5.79 -5.41
C GLU A 22 -18.10 -4.87 -4.21
N LEU A 23 -19.13 -4.11 -3.82
CA LEU A 23 -19.04 -3.19 -2.68
C LEU A 23 -19.77 -3.80 -1.50
N GLU A 24 -19.13 -3.77 -0.34
CA GLU A 24 -19.71 -4.18 0.92
C GLU A 24 -20.03 -2.96 1.78
N ASN A 25 -21.06 -3.08 2.62
CA ASN A 25 -21.44 -2.00 3.54
C ASN A 25 -20.24 -1.56 4.41
N GLY A 26 -19.94 -0.27 4.35
CA GLY A 26 -18.87 0.39 5.08
C GLY A 26 -17.59 0.62 4.30
N ASP A 27 -17.48 0.13 3.05
CA ASP A 27 -16.29 0.30 2.21
C ASP A 27 -15.94 1.77 1.98
N GLU A 28 -14.65 2.10 2.08
CA GLU A 28 -14.12 3.40 1.67
C GLU A 28 -13.69 3.35 0.20
N ILE A 29 -14.30 4.20 -0.62
CA ILE A 29 -13.99 4.36 -2.04
C ILE A 29 -13.21 5.67 -2.20
N ALA A 30 -12.09 5.58 -2.91
CA ALA A 30 -11.27 6.74 -3.22
C ALA A 30 -11.10 6.93 -4.71
N ILE A 31 -11.36 8.16 -5.16
CA ILE A 31 -11.20 8.60 -6.54
C ILE A 31 -10.38 9.90 -6.49
N HIS A 32 -9.12 9.82 -6.91
CA HIS A 32 -8.16 10.91 -6.74
C HIS A 32 -8.11 11.42 -5.28
N THR A 33 -8.57 12.65 -5.03
CA THR A 33 -8.62 13.26 -3.69
C THR A 33 -9.95 13.01 -2.97
N ALA A 34 -11.01 12.62 -3.68
CA ALA A 34 -12.31 12.36 -3.09
C ALA A 34 -12.30 11.05 -2.30
N ARG A 35 -12.96 11.07 -1.14
CA ARG A 35 -13.18 9.92 -0.26
C ARG A 35 -14.68 9.78 -0.01
N LEU A 36 -15.23 8.64 -0.38
CA LEU A 36 -16.63 8.28 -0.23
C LEU A 36 -16.73 7.04 0.63
N ARG A 37 -17.82 6.89 1.37
CA ARG A 37 -18.14 5.67 2.09
C ARG A 37 -19.42 5.08 1.53
N TYR A 38 -19.41 3.79 1.21
CA TYR A 38 -20.59 3.09 0.78
C TYR A 38 -21.37 2.62 2.01
N GLU A 39 -22.58 3.12 2.21
CA GLU A 39 -23.45 2.74 3.32
C GLU A 39 -24.79 2.21 2.82
N ILE A 40 -25.22 1.09 3.40
CA ILE A 40 -26.53 0.47 3.16
C ILE A 40 -27.37 0.70 4.43
N PRO A 41 -28.49 1.46 4.35
CA PRO A 41 -29.35 1.71 5.49
C PRO A 41 -29.83 0.41 6.16
N GLY A 42 -29.70 0.32 7.48
CA GLY A 42 -30.13 -0.85 8.27
C GLY A 42 -29.19 -2.06 8.20
N ALA A 43 -28.09 -2.00 7.44
CA ALA A 43 -27.08 -3.06 7.47
C ALA A 43 -26.23 -2.97 8.74
N LEU A 44 -25.90 -4.12 9.33
CA LEU A 44 -24.98 -4.20 10.45
C LEU A 44 -23.59 -3.69 10.02
N PRO A 45 -22.91 -2.85 10.81
CA PRO A 45 -21.54 -2.47 10.55
C PRO A 45 -20.65 -3.71 10.46
N LYS A 46 -19.88 -3.85 9.38
CA LYS A 46 -18.87 -4.91 9.29
C LYS A 46 -17.87 -4.69 10.43
N ALA A 47 -17.71 -5.70 11.29
CA ALA A 47 -16.76 -5.64 12.38
C ALA A 47 -15.36 -5.37 11.78
N ARG A 48 -14.81 -4.19 12.06
CA ARG A 48 -13.39 -3.92 11.79
C ARG A 48 -12.61 -5.04 12.49
N PRO A 49 -11.64 -5.70 11.83
CA PRO A 49 -10.75 -6.59 12.54
C PRO A 49 -10.23 -5.81 13.74
N ALA A 50 -10.61 -6.23 14.96
CA ALA A 50 -10.02 -5.67 16.15
C ALA A 50 -8.52 -5.82 15.96
N PRO A 51 -7.70 -4.77 16.17
CA PRO A 51 -6.27 -4.99 16.27
C PRO A 51 -6.11 -6.11 17.29
N SER A 52 -5.66 -7.27 16.83
CA SER A 52 -5.51 -8.46 17.68
C SER A 52 -4.79 -8.00 18.91
N ALA A 53 -5.49 -8.00 20.05
CA ALA A 53 -4.85 -7.82 21.33
C ALA A 53 -3.84 -8.96 21.40
N THR A 54 -2.57 -8.65 21.15
CA THR A 54 -1.47 -9.53 21.46
C THR A 54 -1.71 -9.98 22.90
N PRO A 55 -1.91 -11.27 23.18
CA PRO A 55 -2.00 -11.74 24.55
C PRO A 55 -0.74 -11.25 25.24
N SER A 56 -0.95 -10.51 26.33
CA SER A 56 0.09 -9.99 27.21
C SER A 56 0.91 -11.17 27.72
N ALA A 57 1.95 -11.54 26.96
CA ALA A 57 2.98 -12.43 27.43
C ALA A 57 3.73 -11.69 28.54
N SER A 58 3.73 -12.30 29.72
CA SER A 58 4.48 -11.90 30.91
C SER A 58 5.90 -11.42 30.56
N PRO A 59 6.46 -10.41 31.27
CA PRO A 59 7.68 -9.74 30.88
C PRO A 59 8.88 -10.69 30.97
N ILE A 60 9.51 -10.95 29.83
CA ILE A 60 10.84 -11.57 29.77
C ILE A 60 11.86 -10.45 30.02
N PRO A 61 12.78 -10.58 30.99
CA PRO A 61 13.72 -9.54 31.35
C PRO A 61 14.64 -9.18 30.18
N ALA A 62 14.97 -7.89 30.12
CA ALA A 62 15.78 -7.25 29.09
C ALA A 62 17.14 -7.92 28.91
N THR A 63 17.41 -8.34 27.67
CA THR A 63 18.77 -8.32 27.13
C THR A 63 18.76 -7.47 25.87
N ALA A 64 19.64 -6.48 25.86
CA ALA A 64 19.74 -5.44 24.85
C ALA A 64 20.21 -6.01 23.51
N ALA A 65 19.58 -5.56 22.42
CA ALA A 65 20.18 -5.57 21.10
C ALA A 65 20.05 -4.15 20.51
N PRO A 66 21.17 -3.50 20.12
CA PRO A 66 21.12 -2.16 19.55
C PRO A 66 20.36 -2.17 18.21
N SER A 67 19.43 -1.23 18.10
CA SER A 67 18.69 -0.92 16.88
C SER A 67 19.64 -0.46 15.76
N GLY A 68 19.91 -1.35 14.82
CA GLY A 68 20.46 -0.99 13.51
C GLY A 68 19.33 -0.59 12.57
N GLY A 69 19.01 0.71 12.54
CA GLY A 69 18.01 1.27 11.63
C GLY A 69 18.40 1.09 10.17
N GLY A 70 17.70 0.19 9.48
CA GLY A 70 17.80 -0.01 8.04
C GLY A 70 17.34 1.24 7.28
N ASN A 71 18.30 2.02 6.82
CA ASN A 71 18.15 3.19 5.96
C ASN A 71 17.63 2.78 4.57
N LYS A 72 16.29 2.75 4.41
CA LYS A 72 15.58 2.61 3.12
C LYS A 72 16.00 3.63 2.04
N THR A 73 16.77 4.65 2.39
CA THR A 73 17.36 5.63 1.48
C THR A 73 18.50 5.05 0.61
N LEU A 74 19.15 3.95 1.02
CA LEU A 74 20.32 3.42 0.30
C LEU A 74 19.97 2.62 -0.97
N ILE A 75 18.75 2.09 -1.07
CA ILE A 75 18.34 1.21 -2.19
C ILE A 75 18.05 2.03 -3.48
N ILE A 76 17.72 3.31 -3.34
CA ILE A 76 17.33 4.17 -4.48
C ILE A 76 18.57 4.60 -5.29
N VAL A 77 19.71 4.86 -4.63
CA VAL A 77 20.93 5.35 -5.32
C VAL A 77 21.59 4.25 -6.15
N ALA A 78 21.57 3.00 -5.66
CA ALA A 78 22.12 1.86 -6.40
C ALA A 78 21.33 1.54 -7.68
N ALA A 79 19.99 1.67 -7.64
CA ALA A 79 19.14 1.42 -8.81
C ALA A 79 19.38 2.45 -9.94
N VAL A 80 19.55 3.73 -9.59
CA VAL A 80 19.81 4.80 -10.58
C VAL A 80 21.18 4.63 -11.23
N ALA A 81 22.22 4.27 -10.48
CA ALA A 81 23.56 4.05 -11.03
C ALA A 81 23.60 2.89 -12.05
N VAL A 82 22.88 1.80 -11.78
CA VAL A 82 22.78 0.66 -12.70
C VAL A 82 22.04 1.05 -13.99
N ILE A 83 20.95 1.82 -13.91
CA ILE A 83 20.21 2.29 -15.09
C ILE A 83 21.08 3.20 -15.96
N VAL A 84 21.84 4.13 -15.36
CA VAL A 84 22.74 5.03 -16.09
C VAL A 84 23.87 4.26 -16.76
N ALA A 85 24.44 3.24 -16.09
CA ALA A 85 25.48 2.41 -16.68
C ALA A 85 24.96 1.58 -17.87
N ILE A 86 23.76 0.99 -17.75
CA ILE A 86 23.13 0.22 -18.84
C ILE A 86 22.86 1.14 -20.04
N ALA A 87 22.34 2.34 -19.81
CA ALA A 87 22.09 3.31 -20.88
C ALA A 87 23.40 3.74 -21.58
N ALA A 88 24.47 3.99 -20.83
CA ALA A 88 25.77 4.35 -21.38
C ALA A 88 26.38 3.24 -22.25
N VAL A 89 26.28 1.98 -21.81
CA VAL A 89 26.73 0.81 -22.60
C VAL A 89 25.89 0.64 -23.86
N ALA A 90 24.57 0.81 -23.78
CA ALA A 90 23.69 0.72 -24.95
C ALA A 90 24.02 1.79 -26.00
N VAL A 91 24.27 3.04 -25.58
CA VAL A 91 24.67 4.12 -26.50
C VAL A 91 26.03 3.87 -27.14
N LEU A 92 26.96 3.20 -26.45
CA LEU A 92 28.27 2.83 -26.99
C LEU A 92 28.18 1.68 -28.01
N VAL A 93 27.26 0.73 -27.82
CA VAL A 93 27.06 -0.43 -28.72
C VAL A 93 26.24 -0.06 -29.97
N LEU A 94 25.39 0.97 -29.89
CA LEU A 94 24.55 1.46 -31.02
C LEU A 94 25.21 2.56 -31.85
N ARG A 95 26.51 2.83 -31.66
CA ARG A 95 27.31 3.75 -32.47
C ARG A 95 28.18 3.04 -33.49
#